data_AF-A0A1Q5TDS4-F1
#
_entry.id   AF-A0A1Q5TDS4-F1
#
_cell.length_a   1.000
_cell.length_b   1.000
_cell.length_c   1.000
_cell.angle_alpha   90.00
_cell.angle_beta   90.00
_cell.angle_gamma   90.00
#
_symmetry.space_group_name_H-M   'P 1'
#
loop_
_entity.id
_entity.type
_entity.pdbx_description
1 polymer ?
#
loop_
_entity_poly.entity_id
_entity_poly.type
_entity_poly.pdbx_seq_one_letter_code
_entity_poly.pdbx_strand_id
1 'polypeptide(L)'
;MVKPQDRFFSEGQCYFDPSENPRTETRCNVWDWDRLPMVKVKGTAKLFLPDENIEIQILAQFADYLSSEVRAITVDDNGLLTGVSTDPEEDDTLFELDRLGPGVDLLTYKDELGITQKVAFKFNPLDKPRRVQMAWDELNLLKSLPSHSIIVPFDRVVLEDVESRVIGFTTKYISGGTLDNINIPFRFKWLKQLTQLVDFLNLELGIMHQDIAP
;
A
#
# COMPACT_ATOMS: atom_id res chain seq x y z
N MET A 1 16.54 -6.22 -0.61
CA MET A 1 16.06 -7.53 -1.06
C MET A 1 15.29 -8.15 0.08
N VAL A 2 13.96 -8.14 -0.05
CA VAL A 2 13.05 -8.74 0.94
C VAL A 2 13.28 -10.25 0.94
N LYS A 3 13.11 -10.93 2.09
CA LYS A 3 13.19 -12.40 2.10
C LYS A 3 12.10 -12.96 1.17
N PRO A 4 12.36 -14.03 0.38
CA PRO A 4 11.38 -14.52 -0.60
C PRO A 4 9.99 -14.83 -0.02
N GLN A 5 9.96 -15.33 1.21
CA GLN A 5 8.73 -15.64 1.96
C GLN A 5 7.96 -14.40 2.47
N ASP A 6 8.61 -13.23 2.52
CA ASP A 6 8.01 -11.95 2.93
C ASP A 6 7.79 -11.03 1.71
N ARG A 7 8.09 -11.50 0.48
CA ARG A 7 8.06 -10.69 -0.75
C ARG A 7 6.65 -10.47 -1.27
N PHE A 8 5.74 -11.41 -1.07
CA PHE A 8 4.42 -11.36 -1.66
C PHE A 8 3.35 -11.28 -0.58
N PHE A 9 2.35 -10.44 -0.80
CA PHE A 9 1.17 -10.32 0.05
C PHE A 9 -0.08 -10.42 -0.81
N SER A 10 -1.04 -11.27 -0.41
CA SER A 10 -2.33 -11.39 -1.09
C SER A 10 -3.41 -10.68 -0.30
N GLU A 11 -4.28 -9.95 -0.99
CA GLU A 11 -5.52 -9.38 -0.43
C GLU A 11 -6.63 -10.43 -0.27
N GLY A 12 -6.41 -11.66 -0.76
CA GLY A 12 -7.39 -12.74 -0.72
C GLY A 12 -8.16 -12.92 -2.03
N GLN A 13 -8.99 -13.96 -2.06
CA GLN A 13 -9.70 -14.39 -3.26
C GLN A 13 -11.05 -13.67 -3.43
N CYS A 14 -11.24 -13.04 -4.59
CA CYS A 14 -12.50 -12.42 -5.01
C CYS A 14 -13.25 -13.36 -5.96
N TYR A 15 -14.42 -13.87 -5.56
CA TYR A 15 -15.24 -14.76 -6.39
C TYR A 15 -16.39 -13.98 -7.02
N PHE A 16 -16.59 -14.12 -8.33
CA PHE A 16 -17.67 -13.43 -9.07
C PHE A 16 -19.03 -14.16 -9.01
N ASP A 17 -19.02 -15.38 -8.46
CA ASP A 17 -20.16 -16.29 -8.29
C ASP A 17 -19.91 -17.12 -7.00
N PRO A 18 -20.81 -18.02 -6.56
CA PRO A 18 -20.56 -18.88 -5.41
C PRO A 18 -19.24 -19.67 -5.57
N SER A 19 -18.38 -19.63 -4.56
CA SER A 19 -17.07 -20.32 -4.55
C SER A 19 -17.18 -21.84 -4.66
N GLU A 20 -18.34 -22.39 -4.31
CA GLU A 20 -18.69 -23.82 -4.45
C GLU A 20 -18.74 -24.27 -5.92
N ASN A 21 -18.96 -23.35 -6.86
CA ASN A 21 -18.91 -23.65 -8.28
C ASN A 21 -17.45 -23.57 -8.77
N PRO A 22 -16.83 -24.69 -9.17
CA PRO A 22 -15.41 -24.73 -9.56
C PRO A 22 -15.09 -23.92 -10.82
N ARG A 23 -16.11 -23.51 -11.59
CA ARG A 23 -15.94 -22.68 -12.79
C ARG A 23 -16.12 -21.19 -12.52
N THR A 24 -16.46 -20.81 -11.29
CA THR A 24 -16.56 -19.42 -10.88
C THR A 24 -15.24 -18.72 -11.20
N GLU A 25 -15.33 -17.59 -11.89
CA GLU A 25 -14.16 -16.74 -12.10
C GLU A 25 -13.72 -16.17 -10.75
N THR A 26 -12.42 -16.24 -10.50
CA THR A 26 -11.81 -15.76 -9.27
C THR A 26 -10.62 -14.87 -9.61
N ARG A 27 -10.46 -13.79 -8.85
CA ARG A 27 -9.34 -12.87 -8.98
C ARG A 27 -8.75 -12.58 -7.61
N CYS A 28 -7.44 -12.48 -7.54
CA CYS A 28 -6.72 -12.16 -6.30
C CYS A 28 -5.73 -11.05 -6.60
N ASN A 29 -5.68 -10.03 -5.76
CA ASN A 29 -4.65 -9.00 -5.84
C ASN A 29 -3.45 -9.44 -5.03
N VAL A 30 -2.29 -9.56 -5.69
CA VAL A 30 -1.04 -9.95 -5.04
C VAL A 30 -0.01 -8.85 -5.22
N TRP A 31 0.48 -8.33 -4.11
CA TRP A 31 1.49 -7.29 -4.03
C TRP A 31 2.90 -7.90 -4.08
N ASP A 32 3.74 -7.50 -5.04
CA ASP A 32 5.18 -7.82 -5.04
C ASP A 32 5.98 -6.70 -4.35
N TRP A 33 6.48 -7.01 -3.15
CA TRP A 33 7.20 -6.06 -2.30
C TRP A 33 8.63 -5.76 -2.77
N ASP A 34 9.20 -6.57 -3.68
CA ASP A 34 10.53 -6.35 -4.22
C ASP A 34 10.49 -5.59 -5.57
N ARG A 35 9.46 -5.86 -6.40
CA ARG A 35 9.37 -5.29 -7.76
C ARG A 35 8.28 -4.26 -8.01
N LEU A 36 7.41 -4.01 -7.03
CA LEU A 36 6.60 -2.78 -6.93
C LEU A 36 5.36 -2.65 -7.84
N PRO A 37 4.78 -3.72 -8.40
CA PRO A 37 3.36 -3.64 -8.75
C PRO A 37 2.49 -4.59 -7.93
N MET A 38 1.25 -4.16 -7.67
CA MET A 38 0.15 -5.09 -7.47
C MET A 38 -0.11 -5.80 -8.80
N VAL A 39 -0.11 -7.14 -8.77
CA VAL A 39 -0.46 -7.97 -9.93
C VAL A 39 -1.75 -8.72 -9.60
N LYS A 40 -2.76 -8.52 -10.43
CA LYS A 40 -4.03 -9.24 -10.35
C LYS A 40 -3.87 -10.64 -10.94
N VAL A 41 -4.02 -11.66 -10.12
CA VAL A 41 -3.97 -13.07 -10.52
C VAL A 41 -5.39 -13.56 -10.77
N LYS A 42 -5.68 -13.98 -12.00
CA LYS A 42 -7.02 -14.40 -12.46
C LYS A 42 -7.05 -15.90 -12.77
N GLY A 43 -8.16 -16.55 -12.46
CA GLY A 43 -8.43 -17.93 -12.84
C GLY A 43 -9.77 -18.39 -12.29
N THR A 44 -9.84 -19.61 -11.75
CA THR A 44 -11.10 -20.24 -11.32
C THR A 44 -11.10 -20.59 -9.83
N ALA A 45 -12.29 -20.66 -9.24
CA ALA A 45 -12.48 -21.09 -7.85
C ALA A 45 -11.97 -22.51 -7.57
N LYS A 46 -11.79 -23.34 -8.62
CA LYS A 46 -11.17 -24.66 -8.48
C LYS A 46 -9.70 -24.58 -8.07
N LEU A 47 -8.97 -23.58 -8.55
CA LEU A 47 -7.58 -23.36 -8.19
C LEU A 47 -7.48 -22.50 -6.93
N PHE A 48 -8.22 -21.39 -6.89
CA PHE A 48 -8.23 -20.46 -5.78
C PHE A 48 -9.24 -20.93 -4.75
N LEU A 49 -8.87 -21.94 -3.96
CA LEU A 49 -9.66 -22.36 -2.81
C LEU A 49 -9.54 -21.34 -1.66
N PRO A 50 -10.56 -21.19 -0.81
CA PRO A 50 -10.49 -20.30 0.35
C PRO A 50 -9.30 -20.63 1.25
N ASP A 51 -8.63 -19.59 1.76
CA ASP A 51 -7.57 -19.67 2.79
C ASP A 51 -6.24 -20.34 2.39
N GLU A 52 -6.03 -20.75 1.13
CA GLU A 52 -4.80 -21.42 0.71
C GLU A 52 -3.68 -20.47 0.23
N ASN A 53 -3.98 -19.18 -0.01
CA ASN A 53 -3.05 -18.16 -0.53
C ASN A 53 -2.20 -18.64 -1.73
N ILE A 54 -2.77 -19.52 -2.57
CA ILE A 54 -2.06 -20.18 -3.67
C ILE A 54 -1.61 -19.19 -4.75
N GLU A 55 -2.31 -18.07 -4.89
CA GLU A 55 -1.97 -16.95 -5.77
C GLU A 55 -0.57 -16.39 -5.49
N ILE A 56 -0.09 -16.43 -4.25
CA ILE A 56 1.27 -16.03 -3.89
C ILE A 56 2.28 -16.99 -4.49
N GLN A 57 2.04 -18.30 -4.36
CA GLN A 57 2.93 -19.33 -4.89
C GLN A 57 2.97 -19.29 -6.41
N ILE A 58 1.84 -19.01 -7.04
CA ILE A 58 1.73 -18.86 -8.49
C ILE A 58 2.51 -17.63 -8.95
N LEU A 59 2.26 -16.45 -8.38
CA LEU A 59 2.97 -15.24 -8.79
C LEU A 59 4.47 -15.37 -8.56
N ALA A 60 4.89 -15.94 -7.43
CA ALA A 60 6.31 -16.12 -7.09
C ALA A 60 7.10 -16.90 -8.15
N GLN A 61 6.47 -17.84 -8.87
CA GLN A 61 7.13 -18.60 -9.94
C GLN A 61 7.50 -17.74 -11.14
N PHE A 62 6.70 -16.71 -11.43
CA PHE A 62 6.81 -15.91 -12.63
C PHE A 62 7.29 -14.49 -12.38
N ALA A 63 7.17 -13.97 -11.15
CA ALA A 63 7.43 -12.58 -10.78
C ALA A 63 8.79 -12.07 -11.26
N ASP A 64 9.81 -12.93 -11.27
CA ASP A 64 11.14 -12.52 -11.72
C ASP A 64 11.30 -12.38 -13.24
N TYR A 65 10.34 -12.92 -14.00
CA TYR A 65 10.29 -12.89 -15.45
C TYR A 65 9.25 -11.91 -16.00
N LEU A 66 8.34 -11.42 -15.16
CA LEU A 66 7.33 -10.44 -15.56
C LEU A 66 7.94 -9.05 -15.71
N SER A 67 7.48 -8.32 -16.73
CA SER A 67 7.76 -6.89 -16.89
C SER A 67 7.07 -6.09 -15.79
N SER A 68 7.64 -4.95 -15.39
CA SER A 68 7.00 -4.01 -14.45
C SER A 68 5.70 -3.39 -14.97
N GLU A 69 5.42 -3.53 -16.27
CA GLU A 69 4.18 -3.05 -16.90
C GLU A 69 3.00 -4.04 -16.75
N VAL A 70 3.25 -5.26 -16.27
CA VAL A 70 2.22 -6.28 -16.10
C VAL A 70 1.29 -5.91 -14.95
N ARG A 71 -0.01 -5.84 -15.23
CA ARG A 71 -1.08 -5.52 -14.27
C ARG A 71 -1.90 -6.73 -13.87
N ALA A 72 -2.05 -7.70 -14.78
CA ALA A 72 -2.69 -8.95 -14.46
C ALA A 72 -2.05 -10.16 -15.15
N ILE A 73 -2.21 -11.31 -14.53
CA ILE A 73 -1.89 -12.61 -15.10
C ILE A 73 -3.12 -13.51 -15.03
N THR A 74 -3.29 -14.36 -16.03
CA THR A 74 -4.34 -15.39 -16.05
C THR A 74 -3.69 -16.75 -15.99
N VAL A 75 -4.21 -17.62 -15.13
CA VAL A 75 -3.72 -18.99 -14.96
C VAL A 75 -4.82 -20.02 -15.19
N ASP A 76 -4.41 -21.21 -15.65
CA ASP A 76 -5.30 -22.36 -15.75
C ASP A 76 -5.49 -23.07 -14.40
N ASP A 77 -6.34 -24.10 -14.36
CA ASP A 77 -6.58 -24.92 -13.15
C ASP A 77 -5.34 -25.64 -12.61
N ASN A 78 -4.21 -25.63 -13.32
CA ASN A 78 -2.94 -26.20 -12.88
C ASN A 78 -1.96 -25.12 -12.38
N GLY A 79 -2.38 -23.85 -12.34
CA GLY A 79 -1.54 -22.72 -11.97
C GLY A 79 -0.53 -22.30 -13.05
N LEU A 80 -0.71 -22.75 -14.30
CA LEU A 80 0.15 -22.36 -15.41
C LEU A 80 -0.33 -21.07 -16.05
N LEU A 81 0.62 -20.19 -16.37
CA LEU A 81 0.35 -18.92 -17.03
C LEU A 81 -0.24 -19.14 -18.43
N THR A 82 -1.45 -18.63 -18.64
CA THR A 82 -2.17 -18.68 -19.94
C THR A 82 -2.33 -17.30 -20.57
N GLY A 83 -2.18 -16.23 -19.79
CA GLY A 83 -2.28 -14.87 -20.28
C GLY A 83 -1.57 -13.85 -19.38
N VAL A 84 -1.15 -12.75 -20.00
CA VAL A 84 -0.54 -11.59 -19.33
C VAL A 84 -1.23 -10.35 -19.88
N SER A 85 -1.56 -9.40 -19.00
CA SER A 85 -2.19 -8.14 -19.33
C SER A 85 -1.36 -6.98 -18.81
N THR A 86 -1.22 -5.95 -19.64
CA THR A 86 -0.62 -4.66 -19.31
C THR A 86 -1.67 -3.55 -19.35
N ASP A 87 -2.96 -3.91 -19.34
CA ASP A 87 -4.05 -2.95 -19.43
C ASP A 87 -4.14 -2.12 -18.13
N PRO A 88 -3.99 -0.79 -18.19
CA PRO A 88 -4.09 0.07 -17.01
C PRO A 88 -5.49 0.08 -16.38
N GLU A 89 -6.56 -0.29 -17.09
CA GLU A 89 -7.91 -0.41 -16.52
C GLU A 89 -8.03 -1.64 -15.59
N GLU A 90 -7.10 -2.58 -15.65
CA GLU A 90 -7.06 -3.73 -14.73
C GLU A 90 -6.33 -3.41 -13.42
N ASP A 91 -5.81 -2.19 -13.29
CA ASP A 91 -5.32 -1.61 -12.06
C ASP A 91 -6.51 -0.97 -11.31
N ASP A 92 -7.16 -1.71 -10.43
CA ASP A 92 -8.38 -1.26 -9.71
C ASP A 92 -8.07 -0.14 -8.69
N THR A 93 -6.81 0.24 -8.53
CA THR A 93 -6.37 1.14 -7.47
C THR A 93 -5.45 2.22 -8.00
N LEU A 94 -5.64 3.45 -7.49
CA LEU A 94 -4.58 4.42 -7.22
C LEU A 94 -3.28 4.22 -8.04
N PHE A 95 -3.06 5.03 -9.07
CA PHE A 95 -1.85 4.89 -9.90
C PHE A 95 -0.60 5.06 -9.04
N GLU A 96 0.11 3.95 -8.83
CA GLU A 96 1.41 3.94 -8.18
C GLU A 96 2.42 4.65 -9.07
N LEU A 97 2.99 5.72 -8.53
CA LEU A 97 4.00 6.52 -9.20
C LEU A 97 5.42 6.14 -8.77
N ASP A 98 5.59 5.74 -7.51
CA ASP A 98 6.89 5.43 -6.91
C ASP A 98 6.71 4.73 -5.55
N ARG A 99 7.77 4.12 -5.00
CA ARG A 99 7.81 3.66 -3.61
C ARG A 99 8.73 4.54 -2.78
N LEU A 100 8.18 5.17 -1.74
CA LEU A 100 8.93 6.05 -0.85
C LEU A 100 9.70 5.25 0.22
N GLY A 101 9.22 4.06 0.57
CA GLY A 101 9.86 3.16 1.53
C GLY A 101 9.05 1.90 1.78
N PRO A 102 9.52 0.99 2.67
CA PRO A 102 8.79 -0.21 3.01
C PRO A 102 7.39 0.11 3.55
N GLY A 103 6.34 -0.37 2.86
CA GLY A 103 4.95 -0.13 3.22
C GLY A 103 4.46 1.31 2.99
N VAL A 104 5.21 2.10 2.21
CA VAL A 104 4.82 3.48 1.86
C VAL A 104 4.99 3.74 0.36
N ASP A 105 3.87 3.85 -0.33
CA ASP A 105 3.81 4.04 -1.79
C ASP A 105 3.35 5.47 -2.13
N LEU A 106 3.90 6.02 -3.21
CA LEU A 106 3.49 7.30 -3.77
C LEU A 106 2.42 7.04 -4.82
N LEU A 107 1.21 7.50 -4.57
CA LEU A 107 0.06 7.24 -5.42
C LEU A 107 -0.54 8.54 -5.97
N THR A 108 -1.35 8.39 -7.01
CA THR A 108 -2.29 9.43 -7.45
C THR A 108 -3.71 8.92 -7.58
N TYR A 109 -4.67 9.80 -7.27
CA TYR A 109 -6.09 9.58 -7.55
C TYR A 109 -6.74 10.88 -8.02
N LYS A 110 -7.94 10.78 -8.61
CA LYS A 110 -8.79 11.93 -8.88
C LYS A 110 -9.81 12.08 -7.77
N ASP A 111 -9.88 13.25 -7.15
CA ASP A 111 -10.90 13.55 -6.15
C ASP A 111 -12.29 13.72 -6.79
N GLU A 112 -13.29 14.01 -5.95
CA GLU A 112 -14.70 14.21 -6.35
C GLU A 112 -14.88 15.35 -7.36
N LEU A 113 -13.90 16.26 -7.47
CA LEU A 113 -13.88 17.37 -8.43
C LEU A 113 -13.07 17.03 -9.69
N GLY A 114 -12.54 15.81 -9.78
CA GLY A 114 -11.69 15.36 -10.88
C GLY A 114 -10.25 15.87 -10.81
N ILE A 115 -9.85 16.51 -9.71
CA ILE A 115 -8.50 17.05 -9.53
C ILE A 115 -7.57 15.91 -9.12
N THR A 116 -6.43 15.81 -9.80
CA THR A 116 -5.41 14.81 -9.46
C THR A 116 -4.70 15.18 -8.17
N GLN A 117 -4.86 14.34 -7.15
CA GLN A 117 -4.18 14.42 -5.88
C GLN A 117 -2.99 13.47 -5.88
N LYS A 118 -1.89 13.91 -5.26
CA LYS A 118 -0.68 13.11 -5.05
C LYS A 118 -0.54 12.83 -3.55
N VAL A 119 -0.42 11.55 -3.20
CA VAL A 119 -0.49 11.10 -1.80
C VAL A 119 0.55 10.05 -1.50
N ALA A 120 0.97 9.99 -0.24
CA ALA A 120 1.72 8.88 0.30
C ALA A 120 0.75 7.92 0.98
N PHE A 121 0.59 6.73 0.42
CA PHE A 121 -0.20 5.64 0.94
C PHE A 121 0.63 4.80 1.91
N LYS A 122 0.13 4.59 3.11
CA LYS A 122 0.75 3.76 4.14
C LYS A 122 -0.07 2.47 4.27
N PHE A 123 0.56 1.35 3.95
CA PHE A 123 -0.07 0.04 3.94
C PHE A 123 0.01 -0.64 5.31
N ASN A 124 -1.08 -1.33 5.69
CA ASN A 124 -1.18 -2.09 6.93
C ASN A 124 -0.91 -3.58 6.66
N PRO A 125 0.24 -4.14 7.06
CA PRO A 125 0.47 -5.58 6.94
C PRO A 125 -0.42 -6.34 7.93
N LEU A 126 -1.57 -6.80 7.43
CA LEU A 126 -2.66 -7.43 8.19
C LEU A 126 -2.23 -8.72 8.91
N ASP A 127 -1.20 -9.39 8.40
CA ASP A 127 -0.63 -10.63 8.94
C ASP A 127 0.23 -10.41 10.20
N LYS A 128 0.53 -9.16 10.56
CA LYS A 128 1.41 -8.81 11.69
C LYS A 128 0.64 -7.98 12.73
N PRO A 129 0.02 -8.59 13.77
CA PRO A 129 -0.87 -7.92 14.71
C PRO A 129 -0.28 -6.65 15.35
N ARG A 130 1.03 -6.68 15.69
CA ARG A 130 1.72 -5.50 16.24
C ARG A 130 1.79 -4.35 15.23
N ARG A 131 2.05 -4.64 13.96
CA ARG A 131 2.13 -3.62 12.90
C ARG A 131 0.75 -3.04 12.60
N VAL A 132 -0.29 -3.89 12.60
CA VAL A 132 -1.68 -3.44 12.48
C VAL A 132 -2.04 -2.49 13.62
N GLN A 133 -1.74 -2.85 14.87
CA GLN A 133 -2.01 -1.97 16.01
C GLN A 133 -1.28 -0.63 15.88
N MET A 134 0.01 -0.65 15.54
CA MET A 134 0.80 0.58 15.34
C MET A 134 0.21 1.48 14.26
N ALA A 135 -0.19 0.90 13.12
CA ALA A 135 -0.82 1.67 12.05
C ALA A 135 -2.20 2.22 12.45
N TRP A 136 -2.94 1.49 13.29
CA TRP A 136 -4.21 1.96 13.84
C TRP A 136 -4.02 3.12 14.81
N ASP A 137 -3.02 3.04 15.68
CA ASP A 137 -2.68 4.12 16.60
C ASP A 137 -2.24 5.37 15.82
N GLU A 138 -1.41 5.20 14.78
CA GLU A 138 -0.96 6.29 13.91
C GLU A 138 -2.13 6.95 13.17
N LEU A 139 -3.00 6.15 12.55
CA LEU A 139 -4.18 6.64 11.82
C LEU A 139 -5.07 7.47 12.75
N ASN A 140 -5.41 6.93 13.93
CA ASN A 140 -6.28 7.61 14.89
C ASN A 140 -5.64 8.90 15.41
N LEU A 141 -4.32 8.89 15.68
CA LEU A 141 -3.59 10.08 16.11
C LEU A 141 -3.61 11.15 15.03
N LEU A 142 -3.17 10.84 13.81
CA LEU A 142 -3.12 11.78 12.69
C LEU A 142 -4.48 12.37 12.35
N LYS A 143 -5.55 11.55 12.39
CA LYS A 143 -6.92 12.01 12.12
C LYS A 143 -7.45 12.97 13.19
N SER A 144 -6.96 12.86 14.43
CA SER A 144 -7.40 13.62 15.60
C SER A 144 -6.56 14.87 15.87
N LEU A 145 -5.36 14.97 15.29
CA LEU A 145 -4.50 16.13 15.45
C LEU A 145 -5.16 17.40 14.88
N PRO A 146 -5.02 18.56 15.56
CA PRO A 146 -5.42 19.83 14.98
C PRO A 146 -4.59 20.13 13.73
N SER A 147 -5.18 20.86 12.78
CA SER A 147 -4.47 21.28 11.57
C SER A 147 -3.23 22.09 11.94
N HIS A 148 -2.06 21.67 11.45
CA HIS A 148 -0.79 22.29 11.76
C HIS A 148 0.10 22.36 10.51
N SER A 149 0.70 23.52 10.25
CA SER A 149 1.44 23.80 9.00
C SER A 149 2.69 22.94 8.76
N ILE A 150 3.21 22.28 9.81
CA ILE A 150 4.44 21.47 9.78
C ILE A 150 4.14 19.97 9.89
N ILE A 151 2.92 19.60 10.32
CA ILE A 151 2.53 18.18 10.42
C ILE A 151 1.97 17.76 9.07
N VAL A 152 2.37 16.57 8.60
CA VAL A 152 1.82 16.02 7.36
C VAL A 152 0.33 15.76 7.56
N PRO A 153 -0.56 16.36 6.74
CA PRO A 153 -2.00 16.17 6.89
C PRO A 153 -2.42 14.72 6.59
N PHE A 154 -3.28 14.18 7.44
CA PHE A 154 -4.12 13.04 7.11
C PHE A 154 -4.98 13.37 5.89
N ASP A 155 -5.13 12.41 4.98
CA ASP A 155 -5.98 12.54 3.80
C ASP A 155 -7.21 11.62 3.91
N ARG A 156 -7.04 10.30 3.71
CA ARG A 156 -8.16 9.36 3.64
C ARG A 156 -7.81 7.98 4.19
N VAL A 157 -8.85 7.21 4.53
CA VAL A 157 -8.74 5.77 4.78
C VAL A 157 -8.91 5.03 3.45
N VAL A 158 -8.09 4.02 3.21
CA VAL A 158 -8.19 3.16 2.03
C VAL A 158 -8.81 1.83 2.44
N LEU A 159 -9.86 1.45 1.71
CA LEU A 159 -10.57 0.19 1.90
C LEU A 159 -10.26 -0.72 0.72
N GLU A 160 -10.25 -2.04 0.96
CA GLU A 160 -10.37 -2.98 -0.17
C GLU A 160 -11.81 -3.01 -0.68
N ASP A 161 -11.97 -3.41 -1.93
CA ASP A 161 -13.26 -3.39 -2.62
C ASP A 161 -14.22 -4.52 -2.23
N VAL A 162 -13.71 -5.62 -1.66
CA VAL A 162 -14.51 -6.83 -1.40
C VAL A 162 -15.18 -6.77 -0.03
N GLU A 163 -14.38 -6.87 1.03
CA GLU A 163 -14.88 -6.93 2.40
C GLU A 163 -14.91 -5.54 3.08
N SER A 164 -14.55 -4.47 2.35
CA SER A 164 -14.41 -3.12 2.90
C SER A 164 -13.45 -3.07 4.10
N ARG A 165 -12.44 -3.95 4.12
CA ARG A 165 -11.39 -3.98 5.15
C ARG A 165 -10.47 -2.79 4.97
N VAL A 166 -10.00 -2.24 6.09
CA VAL A 166 -9.04 -1.14 6.04
C VAL A 166 -7.64 -1.67 5.74
N ILE A 167 -7.18 -1.44 4.52
CA ILE A 167 -5.85 -1.86 4.06
C ILE A 167 -4.77 -0.80 4.34
N GLY A 168 -5.16 0.43 4.65
CA GLY A 168 -4.23 1.49 4.98
C GLY A 168 -4.87 2.88 5.00
N PHE A 169 -4.03 3.90 4.92
CA PHE A 169 -4.47 5.29 4.84
C PHE A 169 -3.50 6.14 4.01
N THR A 170 -4.00 7.23 3.47
CA THR A 170 -3.22 8.21 2.71
C THR A 170 -2.90 9.43 3.55
N THR A 171 -1.74 10.01 3.26
CA THR A 171 -1.33 11.33 3.74
C THR A 171 -0.94 12.20 2.56
N LYS A 172 -1.02 13.52 2.72
CA LYS A 172 -0.64 14.44 1.65
C LYS A 172 0.84 14.26 1.30
N TYR A 173 1.16 14.07 0.02
CA TYR A 173 2.55 14.02 -0.42
C TYR A 173 3.21 15.40 -0.31
N ILE A 174 4.36 15.46 0.36
CA ILE A 174 5.20 16.65 0.47
C ILE A 174 6.41 16.48 -0.43
N SER A 175 6.54 17.33 -1.44
CA SER A 175 7.73 17.36 -2.29
C SER A 175 8.92 17.96 -1.53
N GLY A 176 10.13 17.47 -1.82
CA GLY A 176 11.36 17.94 -1.19
C GLY A 176 12.20 16.86 -0.53
N GLY A 177 11.66 15.64 -0.36
CA GLY A 177 12.36 14.50 0.23
C GLY A 177 12.48 14.59 1.76
N THR A 178 13.31 13.72 2.33
CA THR A 178 13.62 13.66 3.77
C THR A 178 14.92 14.40 4.09
N LEU A 179 15.22 14.55 5.39
CA LEU A 179 16.45 15.22 5.85
C LEU A 179 17.68 14.29 5.80
N ASP A 180 17.48 13.00 5.50
CA ASP A 180 18.55 12.04 5.21
C ASP A 180 19.43 12.43 4.00
N ASN A 181 18.96 13.31 3.12
CA ASN A 181 19.73 13.72 1.95
C ASN A 181 20.89 14.66 2.34
N ILE A 182 22.05 14.07 2.58
CA ILE A 182 23.29 14.76 2.96
C ILE A 182 23.78 15.80 1.94
N ASN A 183 23.28 15.75 0.69
CA ASN A 183 23.63 16.74 -0.33
C ASN A 183 22.91 18.08 -0.12
N ILE A 184 21.88 18.12 0.72
CA ILE A 184 21.10 19.32 1.03
C ILE A 184 21.56 19.86 2.38
N PRO A 185 22.14 21.08 2.44
CA PRO A 185 22.56 21.67 3.71
C PRO A 185 21.37 21.88 4.66
N PHE A 186 21.50 21.37 5.87
CA PHE A 186 20.50 21.57 6.92
C PHE A 186 20.43 23.04 7.33
N ARG A 187 19.22 23.62 7.33
CA ARG A 187 19.00 25.05 7.58
C ARG A 187 18.56 25.30 9.02
N PHE A 188 19.06 26.38 9.64
CA PHE A 188 18.61 26.81 10.98
C PHE A 188 17.10 27.03 11.08
N LYS A 189 16.45 27.44 9.99
CA LYS A 189 14.99 27.56 9.93
C LYS A 189 14.30 26.21 10.19
N TRP A 190 14.85 25.11 9.67
CA TRP A 190 14.30 23.77 9.86
C TRP A 190 14.45 23.31 11.30
N LEU A 191 15.60 23.57 11.93
CA LEU A 191 15.77 23.31 13.37
C LEU A 191 14.69 23.99 14.19
N LYS A 192 14.46 25.28 13.94
CA LYS A 192 13.43 26.05 14.64
C LYS A 192 12.02 25.46 14.41
N GLN A 193 11.70 25.09 13.18
CA GLN A 193 10.42 24.47 12.84
C GLN A 193 10.21 23.14 13.57
N LEU A 194 11.25 22.29 13.60
CA LEU A 194 11.21 20.99 14.28
C LEU A 194 11.08 21.15 15.80
N THR A 195 11.87 22.03 16.43
CA THR A 195 11.78 22.25 17.88
C THR A 195 10.43 22.83 18.28
N GLN A 196 9.90 23.77 17.51
CA GLN A 196 8.57 24.33 17.75
C GLN A 196 7.47 23.27 17.63
N LEU A 197 7.59 22.37 16.65
CA LEU A 197 6.63 21.26 16.50
C LEU A 197 6.72 20.28 17.68
N VAL A 198 7.93 19.94 18.13
CA VAL A 198 8.12 19.07 19.29
C VAL A 198 7.56 19.70 20.56
N ASP A 199 7.78 20.99 20.77
CA ASP A 199 7.21 21.72 21.90
C ASP A 199 5.68 21.71 21.84
N PHE A 200 5.10 21.97 20.67
CA PHE A 200 3.65 21.91 20.45
C PHE A 200 3.07 20.53 20.81
N LEU A 201 3.66 19.46 20.27
CA LEU A 201 3.21 18.09 20.54
C LEU A 201 3.32 17.75 22.03
N ASN A 202 4.47 18.02 22.65
CA ASN A 202 4.73 17.60 24.03
C ASN A 202 4.00 18.48 25.06
N LEU A 203 4.07 19.80 24.91
CA LEU A 203 3.64 20.76 25.94
C LEU A 203 2.17 21.13 25.82
N GLU A 204 1.62 21.16 24.60
CA GLU A 204 0.22 21.53 24.39
C GLU A 204 -0.69 20.31 24.25
N LEU A 205 -0.24 19.27 23.54
CA LEU A 205 -1.06 18.09 23.28
C LEU A 205 -0.73 16.89 24.18
N GLY A 206 0.39 16.91 24.89
CA GLY A 206 0.84 15.76 25.70
C GLY A 206 1.22 14.53 24.87
N ILE A 207 1.57 14.71 23.59
CA ILE A 207 1.90 13.66 22.64
C ILE A 207 3.41 13.63 22.43
N MET A 208 4.02 12.44 22.55
CA MET A 208 5.44 12.23 22.25
C MET A 208 5.59 11.47 20.92
N HIS A 209 6.40 11.98 19.99
CA HIS A 209 6.63 11.34 18.69
C HIS A 209 7.37 9.99 18.80
N GLN A 210 8.29 9.85 19.76
CA GLN A 210 9.05 8.62 20.06
C GLN A 210 10.03 8.12 18.98
N ASP A 211 10.11 8.76 17.82
CA ASP A 211 10.96 8.31 16.70
C ASP A 211 11.36 9.48 15.78
N ILE A 212 11.98 10.51 16.36
CA ILE A 212 12.44 11.68 15.59
C ILE A 212 13.78 11.33 14.94
N ALA A 213 13.80 11.23 13.62
CA ALA A 213 14.97 10.95 12.80
C ALA A 213 14.97 11.80 11.51
N PRO A 214 16.13 11.96 10.83
CA PRO A 214 16.22 12.61 9.52
C PRO A 214 15.46 11.90 8.40
#